data_AF-A0A935AQ50-F1
#
_entry.id   AF-A0A935AQ50-F1
#
_cell.length_a   1.000
_cell.length_b   1.000
_cell.length_c   1.000
_cell.angle_alpha   90.00
_cell.angle_beta   90.00
_cell.angle_gamma   90.00
#
_symmetry.space_group_name_H-M   'P 1'
#
loop_
_entity.id
_entity.type
_entity.pdbx_description
1 polymer ?
#
loop_
_entity_poly.entity_id
_entity_poly.type
_entity_poly.pdbx_seq_one_letter_code
_entity_poly.pdbx_strand_id
1 'polypeptide(L)'
;MDSRPNLTAPSDRSRPAGFARVAAAVVAAGLLSTTAGASPTAPAGDKTLQELQRQREAVRSKRAQAAAQVDATKASDAQVNAALADLNANISSQVSLLEDARRAVAEADQAQKDAAAAEAAAAAELAKVKDDLVEQTKKAFVENEGDATIDVLSADSLADAAVRRTLIRSANDRKLDTTERYRTVQADLADARARSQAAAQAAESRRRQVDERLDSLQAAQEQAEQFAAEIESRMEAQLAEADSLATLDNQLASDINNRQSQLAAQLAAQRAAAADRASKAGARSTSSSGRSGSSSGGGARTLPSSGGNGIVSVRGIRVDQSIASSLESMLAAAEADGVQMSGGGYRDPAAQIAVRRNNCGSSDYAIYQAPASSCHPPTARPGQSMHEQGLAIDFTQNGRTLTRGSSAFSWLKANAARFGFFNLPSEPWHWSTNGR
;
A
#
# COMPACT_ATOMS: atom_id res chain seq x y z
N MET A 1 0.68 -45.49 -40.28
CA MET A 1 0.11 -45.06 -41.56
C MET A 1 -0.94 -44.02 -41.19
N ASP A 2 -0.78 -42.72 -41.32
CA ASP A 2 0.21 -41.93 -42.02
C ASP A 2 0.49 -40.64 -41.24
N SER A 3 1.78 -40.35 -41.13
CA SER A 3 2.34 -39.05 -40.82
C SER A 3 2.22 -38.14 -42.04
N ARG A 4 1.96 -36.84 -41.85
CA ARG A 4 2.59 -35.71 -42.61
C ARG A 4 2.07 -34.33 -42.12
N PRO A 5 2.80 -33.23 -42.38
CA PRO A 5 3.27 -32.34 -41.31
C PRO A 5 3.00 -30.84 -41.54
N ASN A 6 3.28 -30.08 -40.47
CA ASN A 6 3.94 -28.76 -40.39
C ASN A 6 3.95 -27.83 -41.63
N LEU A 7 3.37 -26.63 -41.46
CA LEU A 7 3.74 -25.42 -42.22
C LEU A 7 3.87 -24.25 -41.23
N THR A 8 5.11 -24.03 -40.82
CA THR A 8 5.63 -22.82 -40.21
C THR A 8 5.76 -21.71 -41.26
N ALA A 9 5.28 -20.51 -40.93
CA ALA A 9 5.63 -19.27 -41.65
C ALA A 9 6.26 -18.28 -40.65
N PRO A 10 7.33 -17.57 -41.03
CA PRO A 10 8.07 -16.68 -40.14
C PRO A 10 7.54 -15.25 -40.20
N SER A 11 7.40 -14.61 -39.04
CA SER A 11 7.17 -13.16 -38.95
C SER A 11 8.28 -12.55 -38.12
N ASP A 12 9.37 -12.20 -38.82
CA ASP A 12 10.35 -11.23 -38.38
C ASP A 12 9.74 -9.83 -38.49
N ARG A 13 9.75 -9.06 -37.39
CA ARG A 13 9.94 -7.59 -37.37
C ARG A 13 9.94 -7.03 -35.95
N SER A 14 11.13 -6.58 -35.56
CA SER A 14 11.38 -5.26 -34.94
C SER A 14 11.03 -5.06 -33.46
N ARG A 15 12.08 -5.15 -32.64
CA ARG A 15 12.19 -4.49 -31.32
C ARG A 15 12.15 -2.96 -31.50
N PRO A 16 11.56 -2.20 -30.58
CA PRO A 16 12.04 -0.85 -30.31
C PRO A 16 12.78 -0.80 -28.97
N ALA A 17 13.94 -0.14 -29.05
CA ALA A 17 14.73 0.34 -27.93
C ALA A 17 13.93 1.31 -27.05
N GLY A 18 14.33 1.38 -25.78
CA GLY A 18 13.62 2.14 -24.76
C GLY A 18 13.70 3.65 -24.91
N PHE A 19 12.80 4.31 -24.17
CA PHE A 19 13.09 5.52 -23.40
C PHE A 19 12.04 5.56 -22.29
N ALA A 20 12.48 5.33 -21.05
CA ALA A 20 11.66 5.56 -19.86
C ALA A 20 11.41 7.08 -19.75
N ARG A 21 10.15 7.48 -19.95
CA ARG A 21 9.71 8.84 -19.66
C ARG A 21 9.19 8.87 -18.22
N VAL A 22 9.97 9.48 -17.34
CA VAL A 22 9.50 9.96 -16.03
C VAL A 22 8.49 11.07 -16.29
N ALA A 23 7.20 10.78 -16.09
CA ALA A 23 6.15 11.79 -16.14
C ALA A 23 5.99 12.40 -14.74
N ALA A 24 6.62 13.56 -14.52
CA ALA A 24 6.31 14.42 -13.39
C ALA A 24 4.95 15.10 -13.64
N ALA A 25 3.89 14.62 -13.00
CA ALA A 25 2.58 15.24 -13.04
C ALA A 25 2.51 16.36 -11.98
N VAL A 26 2.84 17.59 -12.39
CA VAL A 26 2.47 18.81 -11.67
C VAL A 26 1.03 19.16 -12.05
N VAL A 27 0.07 18.93 -11.15
CA VAL A 27 -1.32 19.40 -11.34
C VAL A 27 -1.41 20.82 -10.80
N ALA A 28 -1.29 21.80 -11.70
CA ALA A 28 -1.60 23.19 -11.41
C ALA A 28 -3.12 23.40 -11.46
N ALA A 29 -3.71 23.81 -10.33
CA ALA A 29 -5.10 24.24 -10.25
C ALA A 29 -5.21 25.68 -10.81
N GLY A 30 -5.70 25.80 -12.05
CA GLY A 30 -5.99 27.09 -12.68
C GLY A 30 -7.44 27.50 -12.45
N LEU A 31 -7.66 28.55 -11.64
CA LEU A 31 -8.87 29.37 -11.70
C LEU A 31 -8.83 30.21 -12.99
N LEU A 32 -9.87 30.15 -13.81
CA LEU A 32 -10.15 31.17 -14.83
C LEU A 32 -11.57 31.71 -14.65
N SER A 33 -11.63 32.98 -14.25
CA SER A 33 -12.79 33.85 -14.38
C SER A 33 -12.72 34.54 -15.75
N THR A 34 -13.75 34.41 -16.58
CA THR A 34 -14.00 35.33 -17.72
C THR A 34 -15.48 35.63 -17.85
N THR A 35 -15.77 36.92 -17.94
CA THR A 35 -17.08 37.56 -18.05
C THR A 35 -17.61 37.64 -19.49
N ALA A 36 -18.93 37.42 -19.62
CA ALA A 36 -19.89 38.00 -20.55
C ALA A 36 -19.86 37.68 -22.07
N GLY A 37 -20.99 37.17 -22.56
CA GLY A 37 -21.40 37.11 -23.98
C GLY A 37 -22.63 36.21 -24.16
N ALA A 38 -23.81 36.81 -24.33
CA ALA A 38 -25.12 36.16 -24.25
C ALA A 38 -25.51 35.31 -25.48
N SER A 39 -26.13 34.15 -25.20
CA SER A 39 -27.20 33.52 -25.97
C SER A 39 -28.00 32.66 -24.97
N PRO A 40 -29.34 32.59 -25.01
CA PRO A 40 -30.09 31.71 -24.12
C PRO A 40 -30.00 30.27 -24.68
N THR A 41 -28.83 29.66 -24.55
CA THR A 41 -28.72 28.21 -24.58
C THR A 41 -29.44 27.68 -23.35
N ALA A 42 -30.32 26.71 -23.57
CA ALA A 42 -31.06 25.97 -22.55
C ALA A 42 -30.21 25.68 -21.29
N PRO A 43 -30.80 25.69 -20.09
CA PRO A 43 -30.05 25.43 -18.86
C PRO A 43 -29.32 24.08 -19.00
N ALA A 44 -28.00 24.12 -18.89
CA ALA A 44 -27.19 22.92 -18.75
C ALA A 44 -27.76 22.10 -17.58
N GLY A 45 -28.15 20.85 -17.87
CA GLY A 45 -28.99 20.04 -16.99
C GLY A 45 -28.46 19.92 -15.55
N ASP A 46 -29.35 20.18 -14.59
CA ASP A 46 -29.10 19.97 -13.18
C ASP A 46 -28.74 18.49 -12.94
N LYS A 47 -27.48 18.22 -12.57
CA LYS A 47 -27.06 16.89 -12.13
C LYS A 47 -27.82 16.52 -10.86
N THR A 48 -28.34 15.30 -10.78
CA THR A 48 -29.00 14.82 -9.55
C THR A 48 -28.01 14.75 -8.38
N LEU A 49 -28.51 14.87 -7.15
CA LEU A 49 -27.68 14.74 -5.94
C LEU A 49 -26.88 13.42 -5.94
N GLN A 50 -27.51 12.32 -6.38
CA GLN A 50 -26.89 11.00 -6.47
C GLN A 50 -25.73 10.99 -7.47
N GLU A 51 -25.87 11.68 -8.61
CA GLU A 51 -24.81 11.79 -9.61
C GLU A 51 -23.64 12.62 -9.10
N LEU A 52 -23.91 13.72 -8.39
CA LEU A 52 -22.86 14.52 -7.74
C LEU A 52 -22.11 13.73 -6.66
N GLN A 53 -22.81 12.89 -5.89
CA GLN A 53 -22.20 11.99 -4.91
C GLN A 53 -21.28 10.97 -5.57
N ARG A 54 -21.72 10.32 -6.66
CA ARG A 54 -20.90 9.38 -7.44
C ARG A 54 -19.66 10.05 -8.03
N GLN A 55 -19.80 11.26 -8.56
CA GLN A 55 -18.66 12.03 -9.09
C GLN A 55 -17.65 12.36 -7.99
N ARG A 56 -18.12 12.79 -6.80
CA ARG A 56 -17.26 13.06 -5.66
C ARG A 56 -16.52 11.80 -5.18
N GLU A 57 -17.21 10.67 -5.15
CA GLU A 57 -16.60 9.37 -4.82
C GLU A 57 -15.51 9.00 -5.83
N ALA A 58 -15.80 9.08 -7.12
CA ALA A 58 -14.84 8.78 -8.18
C ALA A 58 -13.60 9.67 -8.12
N VAL A 59 -13.77 10.97 -7.83
CA VAL A 59 -12.65 11.90 -7.64
C VAL A 59 -11.80 11.50 -6.44
N ARG A 60 -12.41 11.13 -5.31
CA ARG A 60 -11.69 10.68 -4.11
C ARG A 60 -10.92 9.39 -4.35
N SER A 61 -11.54 8.42 -5.01
CA SER A 61 -10.90 7.16 -5.37
C SER A 61 -9.69 7.40 -6.28
N LYS A 62 -9.81 8.25 -7.30
CA LYS A 62 -8.68 8.63 -8.16
C LYS A 62 -7.55 9.34 -7.41
N ARG A 63 -7.89 10.23 -6.47
CA ARG A 63 -6.88 10.88 -5.61
C ARG A 63 -6.15 9.87 -4.73
N ALA A 64 -6.86 8.92 -4.13
CA ALA A 64 -6.25 7.84 -3.36
C ALA A 64 -5.37 6.93 -4.22
N GLN A 65 -5.79 6.58 -5.44
CA GLN A 65 -4.97 5.81 -6.38
C GLN A 65 -3.70 6.56 -6.76
N ALA A 66 -3.78 7.87 -7.00
CA ALA A 66 -2.60 8.69 -7.27
C ALA A 66 -1.70 8.81 -6.04
N ALA A 67 -2.27 8.95 -4.84
CA ALA A 67 -1.55 8.96 -3.57
C ALA A 67 -0.80 7.65 -3.32
N ALA A 68 -1.42 6.50 -3.61
CA ALA A 68 -0.80 5.17 -3.49
C ALA A 68 0.36 4.94 -4.48
N GLN A 69 0.49 5.77 -5.52
CA GLN A 69 1.60 5.70 -6.49
C GLN A 69 2.75 6.64 -6.16
N VAL A 70 2.63 7.45 -5.09
CA VAL A 70 3.72 8.32 -4.64
C VAL A 70 4.82 7.45 -4.06
N ASP A 71 6.04 7.55 -4.60
CA ASP A 71 7.22 6.89 -4.03
C ASP A 71 7.61 7.59 -2.71
N ALA A 72 7.23 6.99 -1.58
CA ALA A 72 7.44 7.62 -0.27
C ALA A 72 8.93 7.82 0.06
N THR A 73 9.83 7.01 -0.55
CA THR A 73 11.28 7.08 -0.35
C THR A 73 11.93 8.29 -1.03
N LYS A 74 11.27 8.88 -2.04
CA LYS A 74 11.77 10.03 -2.79
C LYS A 74 10.93 11.30 -2.61
N ALA A 75 9.67 11.16 -2.22
CA ALA A 75 8.76 12.28 -2.03
C ALA A 75 9.17 13.17 -0.85
N SER A 76 8.87 14.47 -0.93
CA SER A 76 8.98 15.37 0.22
C SER A 76 7.98 15.03 1.32
N ASP A 77 8.24 15.46 2.56
CA ASP A 77 7.33 15.22 3.70
C ASP A 77 5.94 15.81 3.45
N ALA A 78 5.87 16.97 2.79
CA ALA A 78 4.60 17.58 2.41
C ALA A 78 3.81 16.70 1.42
N GLN A 79 4.48 16.06 0.46
CA GLN A 79 3.84 15.14 -0.48
C GLN A 79 3.40 13.84 0.20
N VAL A 80 4.21 13.30 1.12
CA VAL A 80 3.85 12.12 1.91
C VAL A 80 2.62 12.41 2.79
N ASN A 81 2.60 13.55 3.48
CA ASN A 81 1.47 13.95 4.31
C ASN A 81 0.19 14.18 3.49
N ALA A 82 0.30 14.77 2.30
CA ALA A 82 -0.83 14.94 1.39
C ALA A 82 -1.37 13.58 0.88
N ALA A 83 -0.48 12.65 0.55
CA ALA A 83 -0.85 11.30 0.15
C ALA A 83 -1.57 10.54 1.29
N LEU A 84 -1.04 10.60 2.53
CA LEU A 84 -1.70 10.04 3.71
C LEU A 84 -3.10 10.64 3.92
N ALA A 85 -3.25 11.96 3.77
CA ALA A 85 -4.54 12.62 3.91
C ALA A 85 -5.55 12.14 2.86
N ASP A 86 -5.14 11.97 1.60
CA ASP A 86 -6.00 11.49 0.52
C ASP A 86 -6.41 10.02 0.70
N LEU A 87 -5.49 9.16 1.15
CA LEU A 87 -5.78 7.75 1.48
C LEU A 87 -6.77 7.64 2.66
N ASN A 88 -6.52 8.38 3.74
CA ASN A 88 -7.39 8.40 4.92
C ASN A 88 -8.78 8.96 4.60
N ALA A 89 -8.85 10.01 3.77
CA ALA A 89 -10.12 10.56 3.30
C ALA A 89 -10.92 9.57 2.45
N ASN A 90 -10.25 8.75 1.62
CA ASN A 90 -10.91 7.70 0.85
C ASN A 90 -11.45 6.59 1.76
N ILE A 91 -10.64 6.06 2.70
CA ILE A 91 -11.09 5.04 3.67
C ILE A 91 -12.32 5.54 4.45
N SER A 92 -12.25 6.76 4.99
CA SER A 92 -13.36 7.36 5.74
C SER A 92 -14.63 7.50 4.89
N SER A 93 -14.47 7.81 3.60
CA SER A 93 -15.57 7.86 2.64
C SER A 93 -16.16 6.47 2.39
N GLN A 94 -15.34 5.43 2.21
CA GLN A 94 -15.81 4.05 1.98
C GLN A 94 -16.55 3.50 3.20
N VAL A 95 -16.07 3.76 4.42
CA VAL A 95 -16.77 3.39 5.66
C VAL A 95 -18.16 4.03 5.71
N SER A 96 -18.26 5.32 5.40
CA SER A 96 -19.56 6.03 5.41
C SER A 96 -20.53 5.43 4.38
N LEU A 97 -20.05 5.14 3.16
CA LEU A 97 -20.84 4.54 2.10
C LEU A 97 -21.28 3.10 2.41
N LEU A 98 -20.45 2.33 3.10
CA LEU A 98 -20.78 0.99 3.57
C LEU A 98 -21.92 1.03 4.60
N GLU A 99 -21.85 1.96 5.56
CA GLU A 99 -22.91 2.15 6.55
C GLU A 99 -24.23 2.62 5.91
N ASP A 100 -24.17 3.50 4.91
CA ASP A 100 -25.34 3.87 4.11
C ASP A 100 -25.93 2.67 3.36
N ALA A 101 -25.08 1.84 2.74
CA ALA A 101 -25.51 0.64 2.03
C ALA A 101 -26.17 -0.39 2.97
N ARG A 102 -25.62 -0.58 4.18
CA ARG A 102 -26.19 -1.46 5.21
C ARG A 102 -27.57 -0.99 5.66
N ARG A 103 -27.76 0.32 5.87
CA ARG A 103 -29.09 0.89 6.15
C ARG A 103 -30.07 0.62 5.01
N ALA A 104 -29.65 0.82 3.76
CA ALA A 104 -30.49 0.56 2.59
C ALA A 104 -30.86 -0.93 2.44
N VAL A 105 -30.00 -1.87 2.87
CA VAL A 105 -30.35 -3.30 2.94
C VAL A 105 -31.43 -3.54 3.99
N ALA A 106 -31.30 -2.97 5.19
CA ALA A 106 -32.31 -3.13 6.23
C ALA A 106 -33.69 -2.61 5.78
N GLU A 107 -33.73 -1.47 5.10
CA GLU A 107 -34.95 -0.92 4.51
C GLU A 107 -35.53 -1.83 3.41
N ALA A 108 -34.67 -2.35 2.52
CA ALA A 108 -35.12 -3.23 1.43
C ALA A 108 -35.60 -4.59 1.94
N ASP A 109 -34.96 -5.14 2.96
CA ASP A 109 -35.38 -6.39 3.63
C ASP A 109 -36.73 -6.21 4.33
N GLN A 110 -36.98 -5.04 4.93
CA GLN A 110 -38.30 -4.74 5.49
C GLN A 110 -39.36 -4.62 4.39
N ALA A 111 -39.06 -3.89 3.31
CA ALA A 111 -39.97 -3.78 2.17
C ALA A 111 -40.29 -5.14 1.52
N GLN A 112 -39.31 -6.05 1.45
CA GLN A 112 -39.51 -7.42 0.99
C GLN A 112 -40.47 -8.19 1.91
N LYS A 113 -40.31 -8.10 3.23
CA LYS A 113 -41.22 -8.73 4.20
C LYS A 113 -42.64 -8.19 4.09
N ASP A 114 -42.78 -6.87 3.98
CA ASP A 114 -44.09 -6.22 3.88
C ASP A 114 -44.80 -6.61 2.56
N ALA A 115 -44.07 -6.66 1.45
CA ALA A 115 -44.61 -7.09 0.17
C ALA A 115 -45.01 -8.58 0.16
N ALA A 116 -44.22 -9.45 0.79
CA ALA A 116 -44.56 -10.86 0.95
C ALA A 116 -45.79 -11.06 1.84
N ALA A 117 -45.94 -10.27 2.91
CA ALA A 117 -47.12 -10.28 3.76
C ALA A 117 -48.39 -9.81 3.00
N ALA A 118 -48.26 -8.77 2.17
CA ALA A 118 -49.34 -8.29 1.32
C ALA A 118 -49.77 -9.33 0.27
N GLU A 119 -48.81 -10.05 -0.33
CA GLU A 119 -49.10 -11.17 -1.23
C GLU A 119 -49.87 -12.29 -0.50
N ALA A 120 -49.42 -12.67 0.69
CA ALA A 120 -50.10 -13.70 1.49
C ALA A 120 -51.53 -13.28 1.88
N ALA A 121 -51.73 -12.01 2.23
CA ALA A 121 -53.04 -11.46 2.55
C ALA A 121 -53.98 -11.47 1.32
N ALA A 122 -53.49 -11.04 0.15
CA ALA A 122 -54.26 -11.08 -1.08
C ALA A 122 -54.62 -12.52 -1.50
N ALA A 123 -53.71 -13.48 -1.30
CA ALA A 123 -53.96 -14.89 -1.57
C ALA A 123 -55.03 -15.47 -0.63
N ALA A 124 -55.00 -15.10 0.64
CA ALA A 124 -56.00 -15.52 1.62
C ALA A 124 -57.39 -14.92 1.32
N GLU A 125 -57.45 -13.65 0.89
CA GLU A 125 -58.71 -13.03 0.48
C GLU A 125 -59.28 -13.69 -0.79
N LEU A 126 -58.44 -14.02 -1.77
CA LEU A 126 -58.88 -14.74 -2.97
C LEU A 126 -59.49 -16.10 -2.60
N ALA A 127 -58.89 -16.81 -1.63
CA ALA A 127 -59.42 -18.08 -1.14
C ALA A 127 -60.80 -17.91 -0.51
N LYS A 128 -61.00 -16.88 0.35
CA LYS A 128 -62.31 -16.59 0.95
C LYS A 128 -63.36 -16.24 -0.10
N VAL A 129 -63.05 -15.34 -1.03
CA VAL A 129 -64.01 -14.95 -2.09
C VAL A 129 -64.36 -16.15 -2.99
N LYS A 130 -63.42 -17.07 -3.21
CA LYS A 130 -63.68 -18.31 -3.93
C LYS A 130 -64.64 -19.22 -3.15
N ASP A 131 -64.43 -19.39 -1.85
CA ASP A 131 -65.30 -20.21 -1.00
C ASP A 131 -66.72 -19.60 -0.93
N ASP A 132 -66.84 -18.29 -0.77
CA ASP A 132 -68.11 -17.56 -0.79
C ASP A 132 -68.85 -17.76 -2.12
N LEU A 133 -68.14 -17.69 -3.25
CA LEU A 133 -68.71 -17.93 -4.58
C LEU A 133 -69.21 -19.37 -4.74
N VAL A 134 -68.47 -20.36 -4.23
CA VAL A 134 -68.87 -21.77 -4.24
C VAL A 134 -70.12 -21.99 -3.39
N GLU A 135 -70.18 -21.45 -2.17
CA GLU A 135 -71.33 -21.61 -1.28
C GLU A 135 -72.58 -20.91 -1.83
N GLN A 136 -72.45 -19.70 -2.39
CA GLN A 136 -73.56 -19.04 -3.07
C GLN A 136 -74.08 -19.84 -4.26
N THR A 137 -73.19 -20.48 -5.02
CA THR A 137 -73.56 -21.32 -6.17
C THR A 137 -74.27 -22.60 -5.73
N LYS A 138 -73.79 -23.27 -4.66
CA LYS A 138 -74.46 -24.43 -4.06
C LYS A 138 -75.86 -24.08 -3.58
N LYS A 139 -76.01 -22.98 -2.82
CA LYS A 139 -77.30 -22.51 -2.32
C LYS A 139 -78.26 -22.23 -3.47
N ALA A 140 -77.80 -21.49 -4.48
CA ALA A 140 -78.60 -21.20 -5.67
C ALA A 140 -79.00 -22.46 -6.44
N PHE A 141 -78.14 -23.48 -6.54
CA PHE A 141 -78.45 -24.74 -7.21
C PHE A 141 -79.53 -25.52 -6.45
N VAL A 142 -79.39 -25.66 -5.13
CA VAL A 142 -80.34 -26.36 -4.26
C VAL A 142 -81.70 -25.64 -4.20
N GLU A 143 -81.70 -24.31 -4.11
CA GLU A 143 -82.94 -23.51 -4.11
C GLU A 143 -83.63 -23.47 -5.48
N ASN A 144 -82.89 -23.67 -6.58
CA ASN A 144 -83.41 -23.67 -7.95
C ASN A 144 -83.89 -25.05 -8.44
N GLU A 145 -83.70 -26.13 -7.68
CA GLU A 145 -84.38 -27.42 -7.94
C GLU A 145 -85.89 -27.34 -7.68
N GLY A 146 -86.39 -26.26 -7.05
CA GLY A 146 -87.77 -25.82 -7.16
C GLY A 146 -87.85 -24.69 -8.18
N ASP A 147 -88.53 -24.92 -9.31
CA ASP A 147 -88.55 -24.06 -10.50
C ASP A 147 -89.00 -22.61 -10.23
N ALA A 148 -88.07 -21.74 -9.79
CA ALA A 148 -88.34 -20.35 -9.41
C ALA A 148 -88.85 -19.50 -10.59
N THR A 149 -88.56 -19.93 -11.82
CA THR A 149 -89.10 -19.35 -13.05
C THR A 149 -90.57 -19.68 -13.29
N ILE A 150 -91.02 -20.89 -12.93
CA ILE A 150 -92.44 -21.28 -12.96
C ILE A 150 -93.19 -20.75 -11.72
N ASP A 151 -92.51 -20.59 -10.59
CA ASP A 151 -93.10 -20.08 -9.35
C ASP A 151 -93.45 -18.57 -9.41
N VAL A 152 -92.77 -17.78 -10.25
CA VAL A 152 -93.17 -16.38 -10.54
C VAL A 152 -94.46 -16.31 -11.37
N LEU A 153 -94.70 -17.30 -12.25
CA LEU A 153 -95.94 -17.43 -13.03
C LEU A 153 -97.09 -18.00 -12.20
N SER A 154 -96.78 -18.59 -11.04
CA SER A 154 -97.72 -19.22 -10.10
C SER A 154 -98.09 -18.30 -8.91
N ALA A 155 -97.69 -17.02 -8.94
CA ALA A 155 -97.93 -16.10 -7.85
C ALA A 155 -99.43 -15.78 -7.67
N ASP A 156 -99.93 -15.87 -6.42
CA ASP A 156 -101.36 -15.69 -6.09
C ASP A 156 -101.89 -14.26 -6.32
N SER A 157 -101.01 -13.27 -6.53
CA SER A 157 -101.39 -11.88 -6.84
C SER A 157 -100.31 -11.11 -7.60
N LEU A 158 -100.72 -10.03 -8.29
CA LEU A 158 -99.83 -9.07 -8.96
C LEU A 158 -98.80 -8.44 -8.01
N ALA A 159 -99.15 -8.23 -6.74
CA ALA A 159 -98.25 -7.70 -5.73
C ALA A 159 -97.16 -8.72 -5.35
N ASP A 160 -97.54 -9.99 -5.19
CA ASP A 160 -96.61 -11.07 -4.85
C ASP A 160 -95.63 -11.35 -6.01
N ALA A 161 -96.11 -11.32 -7.26
CA ALA A 161 -95.27 -11.42 -8.45
C ALA A 161 -94.22 -10.29 -8.53
N ALA A 162 -94.57 -9.05 -8.16
CA ALA A 162 -93.65 -7.91 -8.15
C ALA A 162 -92.56 -8.03 -7.07
N VAL A 163 -92.92 -8.55 -5.89
CA VAL A 163 -91.97 -8.82 -4.79
C VAL A 163 -91.00 -9.93 -5.20
N ARG A 164 -91.49 -11.06 -5.74
CA ARG A 164 -90.65 -12.18 -6.21
C ARG A 164 -89.69 -11.75 -7.32
N ARG A 165 -90.15 -10.96 -8.30
CA ARG A 165 -89.29 -10.40 -9.35
C ARG A 165 -88.17 -9.51 -8.79
N THR A 166 -88.46 -8.72 -7.76
CA THR A 166 -87.46 -7.87 -7.10
C THR A 166 -86.42 -8.69 -6.34
N LEU A 167 -86.83 -9.77 -5.67
CA LEU A 167 -85.92 -10.68 -4.96
C LEU A 167 -84.98 -11.43 -5.91
N ILE A 168 -85.49 -11.94 -7.04
CA ILE A 168 -84.66 -12.61 -8.06
C ILE A 168 -83.62 -11.63 -8.63
N ARG A 169 -84.03 -10.39 -8.92
CA ARG A 169 -83.10 -9.35 -9.40
C ARG A 169 -82.02 -9.06 -8.35
N SER A 170 -82.40 -8.87 -7.09
CA SER A 170 -81.45 -8.66 -6.00
C SER A 170 -80.48 -9.84 -5.81
N ALA A 171 -80.97 -11.07 -5.97
CA ALA A 171 -80.13 -12.27 -5.90
C ALA A 171 -79.11 -12.34 -7.06
N ASN A 172 -79.54 -12.00 -8.28
CA ASN A 172 -78.64 -11.93 -9.44
C ASN A 172 -77.63 -10.78 -9.33
N ASP A 173 -78.04 -9.61 -8.82
CA ASP A 173 -77.15 -8.48 -8.58
C ASP A 173 -76.05 -8.85 -7.56
N ARG A 174 -76.40 -9.57 -6.48
CA ARG A 174 -75.42 -10.09 -5.49
C ARG A 174 -74.44 -11.11 -6.07
N LYS A 175 -74.88 -11.96 -7.00
CA LYS A 175 -74.01 -12.94 -7.69
C LYS A 175 -73.01 -12.24 -8.63
N LEU A 176 -73.47 -11.23 -9.36
CA LEU A 176 -72.61 -10.43 -10.23
C LEU A 176 -71.55 -9.68 -9.40
N ASP A 177 -71.94 -9.12 -8.26
CA ASP A 177 -71.03 -8.44 -7.32
C ASP A 177 -69.92 -9.37 -6.80
N THR A 178 -70.26 -10.60 -6.42
CA THR A 178 -69.26 -11.58 -5.92
C THR A 178 -68.29 -12.03 -7.02
N THR A 179 -68.77 -12.19 -8.25
CA THR A 179 -67.93 -12.55 -9.41
C THR A 179 -66.97 -11.41 -9.78
N GLU A 180 -67.45 -10.17 -9.72
CA GLU A 180 -66.61 -9.00 -9.99
C GLU A 180 -65.56 -8.82 -8.89
N ARG A 181 -65.94 -8.98 -7.62
CA ARG A 181 -65.00 -9.02 -6.50
C ARG A 181 -63.93 -10.10 -6.67
N TYR A 182 -64.29 -11.29 -7.14
CA TYR A 182 -63.32 -12.35 -7.42
C TYR A 182 -62.28 -11.93 -8.47
N ARG A 183 -62.70 -11.29 -9.57
CA ARG A 183 -61.78 -10.79 -10.60
C ARG A 183 -60.87 -9.70 -10.08
N THR A 184 -61.41 -8.76 -9.31
CA THR A 184 -60.63 -7.69 -8.68
C THR A 184 -59.55 -8.26 -7.75
N VAL A 185 -59.93 -9.17 -6.85
CA VAL A 185 -58.96 -9.78 -5.91
C VAL A 185 -57.93 -10.65 -6.63
N GLN A 186 -58.29 -11.28 -7.76
CA GLN A 186 -57.34 -12.00 -8.61
C GLN A 186 -56.30 -11.04 -9.23
N ALA A 187 -56.73 -9.87 -9.72
CA ALA A 187 -55.83 -8.83 -10.22
C ALA A 187 -54.94 -8.27 -9.10
N ASP A 188 -55.51 -7.98 -7.94
CA ASP A 188 -54.77 -7.50 -6.77
C ASP A 188 -53.69 -8.49 -6.31
N LEU A 189 -53.99 -9.80 -6.35
CA LEU A 189 -53.00 -10.84 -6.07
C LEU A 189 -51.87 -10.86 -7.10
N ALA A 190 -52.18 -10.69 -8.38
CA ALA A 190 -51.16 -10.62 -9.42
C ALA A 190 -50.22 -9.41 -9.21
N ASP A 191 -50.79 -8.25 -8.85
CA ASP A 191 -50.03 -7.05 -8.54
C ASP A 191 -49.23 -7.18 -7.23
N ALA A 192 -49.78 -7.84 -6.22
CA ALA A 192 -49.07 -8.12 -4.97
C ALA A 192 -47.88 -9.07 -5.21
N ARG A 193 -48.05 -10.11 -6.03
CA ARG A 193 -46.97 -11.01 -6.47
C ARG A 193 -45.86 -10.27 -7.21
N ALA A 194 -46.22 -9.41 -8.16
CA ALA A 194 -45.24 -8.62 -8.91
C ALA A 194 -44.44 -7.70 -7.97
N ARG A 195 -45.11 -7.03 -7.01
CA ARG A 195 -44.45 -6.20 -5.99
C ARG A 195 -43.54 -7.00 -5.06
N SER A 196 -43.98 -8.17 -4.61
CA SER A 196 -43.21 -9.11 -3.79
C SER A 196 -41.93 -9.55 -4.49
N GLN A 197 -42.02 -9.95 -5.76
CA GLN A 197 -40.85 -10.30 -6.58
C GLN A 197 -39.90 -9.12 -6.81
N ALA A 198 -40.44 -7.94 -7.13
CA ALA A 198 -39.64 -6.73 -7.32
C ALA A 198 -38.91 -6.32 -6.03
N ALA A 199 -39.58 -6.40 -4.87
CA ALA A 199 -38.98 -6.12 -3.57
C ALA A 199 -37.87 -7.13 -3.22
N ALA A 200 -38.06 -8.41 -3.53
CA ALA A 200 -37.02 -9.42 -3.35
C ALA A 200 -35.77 -9.17 -4.21
N GLN A 201 -35.96 -8.83 -5.49
CA GLN A 201 -34.85 -8.47 -6.39
C GLN A 201 -34.14 -7.18 -5.93
N ALA A 202 -34.90 -6.20 -5.44
CA ALA A 202 -34.33 -4.97 -4.89
C ALA A 202 -33.48 -5.26 -3.64
N ALA A 203 -33.96 -6.09 -2.71
CA ALA A 203 -33.21 -6.50 -1.53
C ALA A 203 -31.91 -7.23 -1.90
N GLU A 204 -31.96 -8.16 -2.86
CA GLU A 204 -30.76 -8.85 -3.36
C GLU A 204 -29.75 -7.90 -4.01
N SER A 205 -30.24 -6.93 -4.81
CA SER A 205 -29.39 -5.89 -5.40
C SER A 205 -28.72 -5.02 -4.34
N ARG A 206 -29.44 -4.67 -3.26
CA ARG A 206 -28.87 -3.92 -2.13
C ARG A 206 -27.82 -4.72 -1.37
N ARG A 207 -28.03 -6.03 -1.17
CA ARG A 207 -27.04 -6.89 -0.52
C ARG A 207 -25.75 -6.99 -1.34
N ARG A 208 -25.86 -7.18 -2.66
CA ARG A 208 -24.70 -7.14 -3.57
C ARG A 208 -23.95 -5.80 -3.51
N GLN A 209 -24.65 -4.68 -3.39
CA GLN A 209 -24.00 -3.37 -3.18
C GLN A 209 -23.18 -3.33 -1.88
N VAL A 210 -23.62 -3.99 -0.81
CA VAL A 210 -22.82 -4.08 0.43
C VAL A 210 -21.52 -4.84 0.20
N ASP A 211 -21.58 -5.96 -0.54
CA ASP A 211 -20.39 -6.76 -0.88
C ASP A 211 -19.39 -5.93 -1.71
N GLU A 212 -19.85 -5.23 -2.74
CA GLU A 212 -19.02 -4.31 -3.55
C GLU A 212 -18.38 -3.19 -2.71
N ARG A 213 -19.09 -2.70 -1.68
CA ARG A 213 -18.57 -1.69 -0.75
C ARG A 213 -17.54 -2.26 0.22
N LEU A 214 -17.67 -3.51 0.64
CA LEU A 214 -16.66 -4.20 1.44
C LEU A 214 -15.37 -4.38 0.63
N ASP A 215 -15.47 -4.85 -0.61
CA ASP A 215 -14.31 -4.99 -1.51
C ASP A 215 -13.61 -3.64 -1.74
N SER A 216 -14.38 -2.58 -1.95
CA SER A 216 -13.84 -1.22 -2.12
C SER A 216 -13.14 -0.69 -0.87
N LEU A 217 -13.66 -1.00 0.32
CA LEU A 217 -13.03 -0.64 1.60
C LEU A 217 -11.74 -1.42 1.83
N GLN A 218 -11.75 -2.73 1.55
CA GLN A 218 -10.56 -3.57 1.68
C GLN A 218 -9.45 -3.08 0.74
N ALA A 219 -9.75 -2.81 -0.53
CA ALA A 219 -8.77 -2.27 -1.46
C ALA A 219 -8.19 -0.91 -1.00
N ALA A 220 -9.01 -0.06 -0.37
CA ALA A 220 -8.54 1.21 0.19
C ALA A 220 -7.62 1.02 1.40
N GLN A 221 -7.88 0.00 2.24
CA GLN A 221 -7.01 -0.36 3.36
C GLN A 221 -5.67 -0.93 2.88
N GLU A 222 -5.69 -1.84 1.91
CA GLU A 222 -4.48 -2.41 1.32
C GLU A 222 -3.57 -1.34 0.71
N GLN A 223 -4.14 -0.34 0.03
CA GLN A 223 -3.40 0.81 -0.48
C GLN A 223 -2.73 1.64 0.64
N ALA A 224 -3.43 1.85 1.75
CA ALA A 224 -2.88 2.58 2.89
C ALA A 224 -1.77 1.79 3.60
N GLU A 225 -1.91 0.47 3.74
CA GLU A 225 -0.90 -0.40 4.32
C GLU A 225 0.38 -0.46 3.49
N GLN A 226 0.24 -0.58 2.16
CA GLN A 226 1.38 -0.53 1.24
C GLN A 226 2.14 0.79 1.36
N PHE A 227 1.43 1.91 1.35
CA PHE A 227 2.05 3.22 1.50
C PHE A 227 2.70 3.42 2.87
N ALA A 228 2.07 2.92 3.95
CA ALA A 228 2.66 2.93 5.29
C ALA A 228 3.96 2.11 5.36
N ALA A 229 4.02 0.97 4.68
CA ALA A 229 5.24 0.15 4.60
C ALA A 229 6.38 0.88 3.87
N GLU A 230 6.09 1.67 2.83
CA GLU A 230 7.11 2.49 2.17
C GLU A 230 7.64 3.61 3.08
N ILE A 231 6.75 4.26 3.85
CA ILE A 231 7.14 5.27 4.84
C ILE A 231 8.03 4.63 5.92
N GLU A 232 7.67 3.45 6.39
CA GLU A 232 8.47 2.70 7.37
C GLU A 232 9.85 2.38 6.81
N SER A 233 9.95 1.91 5.56
CA SER A 233 11.23 1.63 4.90
C SER A 233 12.10 2.89 4.79
N ARG A 234 11.51 4.03 4.45
CA ARG A 234 12.21 5.32 4.44
C ARG A 234 12.72 5.70 5.83
N MET A 235 11.87 5.60 6.85
CA MET A 235 12.24 5.92 8.23
C MET A 235 13.40 5.04 8.70
N GLU A 236 13.36 3.75 8.38
CA GLU A 236 14.43 2.82 8.70
C GLU A 236 15.75 3.16 8.02
N ALA A 237 15.72 3.52 6.73
CA ALA A 237 16.91 3.96 6.03
C ALA A 237 17.52 5.21 6.69
N GLN A 238 16.70 6.20 7.03
CA GLN A 238 17.14 7.44 7.68
C GLN A 238 17.69 7.20 9.10
N LEU A 239 17.05 6.33 9.89
CA LEU A 239 17.52 5.96 11.22
C LEU A 239 18.85 5.18 11.15
N ALA A 240 18.98 4.24 10.20
CA ALA A 240 20.21 3.49 10.00
C ALA A 240 21.37 4.39 9.55
N GLU A 241 21.11 5.37 8.67
CA GLU A 241 22.09 6.37 8.26
C GLU A 241 22.54 7.23 9.46
N ALA A 242 21.58 7.70 10.28
CA ALA A 242 21.88 8.49 11.48
C ALA A 242 22.74 7.71 12.49
N ASP A 243 22.42 6.44 12.76
CA ASP A 243 23.20 5.56 13.64
C ASP A 243 24.62 5.31 13.11
N SER A 244 24.73 5.13 11.79
CA SER A 244 25.99 4.97 11.08
C SER A 244 26.88 6.21 11.21
N LEU A 245 26.31 7.40 11.01
CA LEU A 245 27.02 8.68 11.18
C LEU A 245 27.47 8.88 12.63
N ALA A 246 26.63 8.56 13.61
CA ALA A 246 27.00 8.63 15.02
C ALA A 246 28.16 7.67 15.37
N THR A 247 28.18 6.47 14.78
CA THR A 247 29.29 5.52 14.94
C THR A 247 30.58 6.07 14.34
N LEU A 248 30.51 6.65 13.14
CA LEU A 248 31.65 7.25 12.47
C LEU A 248 32.24 8.43 13.26
N ASP A 249 31.38 9.30 13.81
CA ASP A 249 31.80 10.43 14.64
C ASP A 249 32.57 9.97 15.88
N ASN A 250 32.06 8.95 16.58
CA ASN A 250 32.73 8.34 17.72
C ASN A 250 34.09 7.73 17.36
N GLN A 251 34.19 7.05 16.21
CA GLN A 251 35.45 6.51 15.71
C GLN A 251 36.46 7.62 15.41
N LEU A 252 36.03 8.67 14.71
CA LEU A 252 36.87 9.81 14.39
C LEU A 252 37.34 10.55 15.65
N ALA A 253 36.47 10.73 16.64
CA ALA A 253 36.84 11.30 17.94
C ALA A 253 37.93 10.46 18.63
N SER A 254 37.84 9.13 18.58
CA SER A 254 38.87 8.22 19.11
C SER A 254 40.20 8.38 18.38
N ASP A 255 40.16 8.43 17.05
CA ASP A 255 41.35 8.62 16.22
C ASP A 255 42.02 9.98 16.46
N ILE A 256 41.24 11.05 16.64
CA ILE A 256 41.76 12.37 17.02
C ILE A 256 42.50 12.28 18.36
N ASN A 257 41.89 11.66 19.38
CA ASN A 257 42.51 11.50 20.70
C ASN A 257 43.80 10.66 20.62
N ASN A 258 43.79 9.57 19.86
CA ASN A 258 44.96 8.72 19.61
C ASN A 258 46.07 9.49 18.86
N ARG A 259 45.71 10.33 17.88
CA ARG A 259 46.68 11.12 17.13
C ARG A 259 47.27 12.23 17.98
N GLN A 260 46.46 12.89 18.81
CA GLN A 260 46.91 13.89 19.77
C GLN A 260 47.87 13.28 20.81
N SER A 261 47.60 12.07 21.31
CA SER A 261 48.49 11.38 22.26
C SER A 261 49.82 10.97 21.61
N GLN A 262 49.81 10.49 20.37
CA GLN A 262 51.03 10.21 19.59
C GLN A 262 51.87 11.47 19.36
N LEU A 263 51.24 12.58 18.98
CA LEU A 263 51.91 13.88 18.82
C LEU A 263 52.53 14.36 20.13
N ALA A 264 51.81 14.23 21.25
CA ALA A 264 52.33 14.56 22.57
C ALA A 264 53.56 13.72 22.94
N ALA A 265 53.53 12.41 22.68
CA ALA A 265 54.65 11.50 22.92
C ALA A 265 55.87 11.84 22.04
N GLN A 266 55.67 12.17 20.77
CA GLN A 266 56.74 12.62 19.87
C GLN A 266 57.39 13.91 20.36
N LEU A 267 56.58 14.89 20.80
CA LEU A 267 57.09 16.15 21.35
C LEU A 267 57.90 15.92 22.62
N ALA A 268 57.43 15.04 23.51
CA ALA A 268 58.15 14.66 24.73
C ALA A 268 59.48 13.97 24.41
N ALA A 269 59.49 13.03 23.46
CA ALA A 269 60.71 12.36 23.01
C ALA A 269 61.72 13.33 22.38
N GLN A 270 61.26 14.31 21.59
CA GLN A 270 62.12 15.36 21.03
C GLN A 270 62.73 16.24 22.13
N ARG A 271 61.94 16.63 23.14
CA ARG A 271 62.42 17.41 24.29
C ARG A 271 63.44 16.63 25.12
N ALA A 272 63.19 15.34 25.38
CA ALA A 272 64.14 14.47 26.06
C ALA A 272 65.44 14.33 25.27
N ALA A 273 65.36 14.08 23.95
CA ALA A 273 66.53 13.99 23.09
C ALA A 273 67.31 15.32 22.97
N ALA A 274 66.65 16.47 23.11
CA ALA A 274 67.29 17.78 23.17
C ALA A 274 67.98 18.01 24.52
N ALA A 275 67.37 17.60 25.63
CA ALA A 275 67.98 17.63 26.95
C ALA A 275 69.21 16.70 27.03
N ASP A 276 69.13 15.50 26.46
CA ASP A 276 70.26 14.57 26.35
C ASP A 276 71.39 15.12 25.47
N ARG A 277 71.06 15.85 24.41
CA ARG A 277 72.06 16.54 23.59
C ARG A 277 72.71 17.69 24.34
N ALA A 278 71.96 18.43 25.14
CA ALA A 278 72.49 19.49 26.00
C ALA A 278 73.39 18.93 27.11
N SER A 279 73.02 17.82 27.74
CA SER A 279 73.84 17.14 28.76
C SER A 279 75.11 16.53 28.16
N LYS A 280 75.04 15.91 26.97
CA LYS A 280 76.20 15.41 26.22
C LYS A 280 77.11 16.50 25.67
N ALA A 281 76.57 17.68 25.34
CA ALA A 281 77.37 18.86 24.99
C ALA A 281 78.11 19.42 26.22
N GLY A 282 77.51 19.36 27.42
CA GLY A 282 78.18 19.67 28.69
C GLY A 282 79.19 18.61 29.15
N ALA A 283 79.00 17.35 28.76
CA ALA A 283 79.86 16.21 29.12
C ALA A 283 81.00 15.93 28.12
N ARG A 284 81.28 16.82 27.16
CA ARG A 284 82.38 16.66 26.19
C ARG A 284 83.77 17.01 26.76
N SER A 285 83.91 16.89 28.08
CA SER A 285 85.19 16.64 28.74
C SER A 285 85.12 15.22 29.31
N THR A 286 86.00 14.34 28.83
CA THR A 286 86.25 12.95 29.25
C THR A 286 85.52 11.81 28.52
N SER A 287 86.25 11.32 27.50
CA SER A 287 86.52 9.93 27.13
C SER A 287 85.43 8.97 26.63
N SER A 288 85.84 8.35 25.51
CA SER A 288 85.29 7.23 24.75
C SER A 288 85.30 5.87 25.46
N SER A 289 84.30 5.02 25.17
CA SER A 289 84.45 3.70 24.48
C SER A 289 83.26 2.78 24.76
N GLY A 290 82.88 1.96 23.78
CA GLY A 290 81.94 0.84 23.94
C GLY A 290 80.95 0.71 22.78
N ARG A 291 80.95 -0.45 22.11
CA ARG A 291 80.40 -0.72 20.77
C ARG A 291 79.63 -2.04 20.81
N SER A 292 78.59 -2.14 19.96
CA SER A 292 78.02 -3.37 19.31
C SER A 292 76.80 -4.11 19.90
N GLY A 293 75.88 -4.48 18.97
CA GLY A 293 74.87 -5.57 19.02
C GLY A 293 73.49 -5.16 18.45
N SER A 294 73.13 -5.42 17.17
CA SER A 294 72.45 -6.62 16.58
C SER A 294 70.98 -6.84 17.05
N SER A 295 69.96 -7.31 16.32
CA SER A 295 69.57 -7.49 14.89
C SER A 295 68.10 -7.98 14.86
N SER A 296 67.36 -7.70 13.77
CA SER A 296 66.36 -8.55 13.07
C SER A 296 65.01 -8.99 13.71
N GLY A 297 63.97 -9.02 12.85
CA GLY A 297 62.74 -9.85 12.93
C GLY A 297 61.45 -9.04 13.06
N GLY A 298 60.38 -9.19 12.28
CA GLY A 298 60.01 -10.07 11.16
C GLY A 298 58.57 -9.70 10.78
N GLY A 299 58.32 -9.31 9.53
CA GLY A 299 57.01 -8.87 9.05
C GLY A 299 56.13 -10.04 8.63
N ALA A 300 55.08 -10.32 9.41
CA ALA A 300 54.09 -11.35 9.12
C ALA A 300 53.18 -10.91 7.95
N ARG A 301 53.13 -11.74 6.90
CA ARG A 301 52.17 -11.65 5.80
C ARG A 301 50.94 -12.48 6.20
N THR A 302 49.82 -11.82 6.49
CA THR A 302 48.56 -12.47 6.85
C THR A 302 47.74 -12.81 5.60
N LEU A 303 47.37 -14.09 5.48
CA LEU A 303 46.36 -14.63 4.58
C LEU A 303 44.95 -14.45 5.21
N PRO A 304 43.86 -14.50 4.41
CA PRO A 304 42.54 -14.02 4.81
C PRO A 304 41.87 -14.94 5.85
N SER A 305 41.42 -14.34 6.95
CA SER A 305 40.55 -14.99 7.94
C SER A 305 39.09 -14.76 7.53
N SER A 306 38.34 -15.83 7.24
CA SER A 306 36.90 -15.74 6.98
C SER A 306 36.17 -15.56 8.31
N GLY A 307 35.70 -14.34 8.57
CA GLY A 307 34.88 -14.02 9.73
C GLY A 307 33.44 -14.43 9.48
N GLY A 308 33.11 -15.70 9.72
CA GLY A 308 31.79 -16.23 10.12
C GLY A 308 30.57 -16.11 9.19
N ASN A 309 30.42 -15.03 8.41
CA ASN A 309 29.15 -14.67 7.76
C ASN A 309 29.31 -14.34 6.26
N GLY A 310 30.35 -14.84 5.59
CA GLY A 310 30.66 -14.43 4.22
C GLY A 310 31.38 -13.09 4.09
N ILE A 311 31.78 -12.46 5.21
CA ILE A 311 32.60 -11.23 5.17
C ILE A 311 34.09 -11.59 5.01
N VAL A 312 34.73 -10.99 4.01
CA VAL A 312 36.16 -11.15 3.68
C VAL A 312 36.88 -9.80 3.69
N SER A 313 38.21 -9.82 3.78
CA SER A 313 39.03 -8.60 3.69
C SER A 313 39.67 -8.48 2.32
N VAL A 314 39.44 -7.37 1.63
CA VAL A 314 40.08 -6.98 0.38
C VAL A 314 40.93 -5.75 0.65
N ARG A 315 42.26 -5.92 0.65
CA ARG A 315 43.23 -4.85 0.93
C ARG A 315 42.94 -4.04 2.22
N GLY A 316 42.46 -4.73 3.27
CA GLY A 316 42.11 -4.11 4.56
C GLY A 316 40.66 -3.63 4.68
N ILE A 317 39.90 -3.61 3.57
CA ILE A 317 38.48 -3.27 3.57
C ILE A 317 37.67 -4.55 3.78
N ARG A 318 36.89 -4.62 4.86
CA ARG A 318 35.99 -5.76 5.09
C ARG A 318 34.76 -5.62 4.21
N VAL A 319 34.38 -6.63 3.44
CA VAL A 319 33.19 -6.62 2.56
C VAL A 319 32.57 -8.01 2.48
N ASP A 320 31.34 -8.10 2.00
CA ASP A 320 30.74 -9.37 1.63
C ASP A 320 31.51 -10.04 0.49
N GLN A 321 31.60 -11.37 0.54
CA GLN A 321 32.33 -12.19 -0.41
C GLN A 321 31.82 -11.99 -1.85
N SER A 322 30.53 -11.67 -2.03
CA SER A 322 29.94 -11.43 -3.36
C SER A 322 30.56 -10.24 -4.09
N ILE A 323 31.03 -9.21 -3.38
CA ILE A 323 31.61 -8.00 -3.99
C ILE A 323 33.15 -7.98 -3.95
N ALA A 324 33.77 -8.99 -3.32
CA ALA A 324 35.21 -9.00 -3.08
C ALA A 324 36.04 -8.98 -4.37
N SER A 325 35.64 -9.75 -5.38
CA SER A 325 36.34 -9.82 -6.67
C SER A 325 36.22 -8.51 -7.45
N SER A 326 35.03 -7.92 -7.46
CA SER A 326 34.76 -6.61 -8.06
C SER A 326 35.55 -5.50 -7.37
N LEU A 327 35.60 -5.51 -6.03
CA LEU A 327 36.37 -4.54 -5.26
C LEU A 327 37.87 -4.65 -5.54
N GLU A 328 38.43 -5.87 -5.52
CA GLU A 328 39.85 -6.07 -5.83
C GLU A 328 40.19 -5.59 -7.25
N SER A 329 39.34 -5.92 -8.23
CA SER A 329 39.52 -5.49 -9.62
C SER A 329 39.48 -3.96 -9.76
N MET A 330 38.57 -3.31 -9.04
CA MET A 330 38.47 -1.85 -9.04
C MET A 330 39.69 -1.19 -8.39
N LEU A 331 40.13 -1.69 -7.23
CA LEU A 331 41.30 -1.14 -6.53
C LEU A 331 42.59 -1.36 -7.34
N ALA A 332 42.74 -2.50 -8.01
CA ALA A 332 43.86 -2.76 -8.90
C ALA A 332 43.85 -1.84 -10.12
N ALA A 333 42.68 -1.60 -10.73
CA ALA A 333 42.56 -0.68 -11.86
C ALA A 333 42.89 0.77 -11.45
N ALA A 334 42.42 1.21 -10.28
CA ALA A 334 42.74 2.54 -9.77
C ALA A 334 44.24 2.71 -9.49
N GLU A 335 44.87 1.70 -8.91
CA GLU A 335 46.31 1.70 -8.64
C GLU A 335 47.13 1.75 -9.93
N ALA A 336 46.71 1.03 -10.97
CA ALA A 336 47.35 1.09 -12.29
C ALA A 336 47.28 2.50 -12.92
N ASP A 337 46.24 3.26 -12.60
CA ASP A 337 46.06 4.66 -13.00
C ASP A 337 46.72 5.66 -12.02
N GLY A 338 47.49 5.18 -11.03
CA GLY A 338 48.18 6.00 -10.04
C GLY A 338 47.29 6.53 -8.92
N VAL A 339 46.07 5.99 -8.76
CA VAL A 339 45.10 6.39 -7.74
C VAL A 339 45.08 5.34 -6.63
N GLN A 340 45.78 5.61 -5.53
CA GLN A 340 45.71 4.77 -4.34
C GLN A 340 44.54 5.16 -3.43
N MET A 341 43.74 4.16 -3.05
CA MET A 341 42.58 4.32 -2.19
C MET A 341 42.60 3.25 -1.10
N SER A 342 42.06 3.62 0.06
CA SER A 342 41.73 2.70 1.15
C SER A 342 40.29 2.99 1.59
N GLY A 343 39.80 2.38 2.65
CA GLY A 343 38.45 2.66 3.14
C GLY A 343 37.97 1.75 4.25
N GLY A 344 36.73 1.99 4.68
CA GLY A 344 35.99 1.12 5.59
C GLY A 344 34.81 0.48 4.86
N GLY A 345 34.52 -0.79 5.13
CA GLY A 345 33.39 -1.51 4.54
C GLY A 345 32.41 -2.01 5.60
N TYR A 346 32.29 -3.32 5.78
CA TYR A 346 31.36 -3.98 6.69
C TYR A 346 31.36 -3.38 8.11
N ARG A 347 30.17 -3.00 8.59
CA ARG A 347 29.90 -2.57 9.97
C ARG A 347 29.08 -3.65 10.68
N ASP A 348 29.49 -4.04 11.88
CA ASP A 348 28.82 -5.09 12.65
C ASP A 348 27.46 -4.60 13.21
N PRO A 349 26.33 -5.23 12.86
CA PRO A 349 25.01 -4.83 13.36
C PRO A 349 24.81 -5.14 14.86
N ALA A 350 25.77 -5.76 15.55
CA ALA A 350 25.68 -6.06 16.98
C ALA A 350 25.30 -4.85 17.84
N ALA A 351 25.81 -3.65 17.51
CA ALA A 351 25.42 -2.41 18.19
C ALA A 351 23.94 -2.08 17.96
N GLN A 352 23.46 -2.16 16.72
CA GLN A 352 22.06 -1.89 16.38
C GLN A 352 21.11 -2.93 17.00
N ILE A 353 21.51 -4.20 17.05
CA ILE A 353 20.77 -5.27 17.77
C ILE A 353 20.66 -4.94 19.26
N ALA A 354 21.74 -4.45 19.88
CA ALA A 354 21.73 -4.06 21.29
C ALA A 354 20.79 -2.87 21.54
N VAL A 355 20.81 -1.86 20.66
CA VAL A 355 19.90 -0.71 20.73
C VAL A 355 18.44 -1.17 20.58
N ARG A 356 18.14 -2.08 19.64
CA ARG A 356 16.80 -2.64 19.50
C ARG A 356 16.33 -3.44 20.71
N ARG A 357 17.22 -4.24 21.32
CA ARG A 357 16.88 -4.95 22.57
C ARG A 357 16.43 -4.00 23.67
N ASN A 358 17.04 -2.81 23.73
CA ASN A 358 16.71 -1.78 24.69
C ASN A 358 15.42 -1.02 24.34
N ASN A 359 15.24 -0.66 23.06
CA ASN A 359 14.18 0.25 22.63
C ASN A 359 12.89 -0.45 22.17
N CYS A 360 12.98 -1.73 21.79
CA CYS A 360 11.89 -2.50 21.18
C CYS A 360 11.52 -3.77 21.98
N GLY A 361 12.43 -4.27 22.82
CA GLY A 361 12.31 -5.54 23.53
C GLY A 361 13.25 -6.64 22.98
N SER A 362 13.32 -7.77 23.67
CA SER A 362 14.36 -8.79 23.45
C SER A 362 13.94 -10.03 22.65
N SER A 363 12.68 -10.11 22.19
CA SER A 363 12.21 -11.21 21.35
C SER A 363 12.75 -11.11 19.92
N ASP A 364 12.81 -12.23 19.20
CA ASP A 364 13.19 -12.22 17.78
C ASP A 364 12.27 -11.33 16.94
N TYR A 365 10.97 -11.29 17.28
CA TYR A 365 10.03 -10.35 16.68
C TYR A 365 10.46 -8.89 16.94
N ALA A 366 10.74 -8.53 18.20
CA ALA A 366 11.12 -7.16 18.56
C ALA A 366 12.44 -6.71 17.89
N ILE A 367 13.37 -7.64 17.70
CA ILE A 367 14.69 -7.35 17.13
C ILE A 367 14.64 -7.31 15.60
N TYR A 368 13.98 -8.26 14.93
CA TYR A 368 14.13 -8.45 13.48
C TYR A 368 12.90 -8.11 12.65
N GLN A 369 11.72 -7.98 13.26
CA GLN A 369 10.45 -7.91 12.51
C GLN A 369 9.66 -6.65 12.85
N ALA A 370 9.58 -6.30 14.14
CA ALA A 370 8.80 -5.18 14.63
C ALA A 370 9.17 -3.88 13.88
N PRO A 371 8.19 -3.09 13.41
CA PRO A 371 8.46 -1.80 12.76
C PRO A 371 9.35 -0.91 13.63
N ALA A 372 10.29 -0.18 13.04
CA ALA A 372 11.10 0.81 13.75
C ALA A 372 10.24 1.84 14.48
N SER A 373 9.11 2.25 13.89
CA SER A 373 8.12 3.15 14.50
C SER A 373 7.46 2.60 15.77
N SER A 374 7.52 1.29 16.02
CA SER A 374 7.01 0.66 17.25
C SER A 374 7.98 0.71 18.44
N CYS A 375 9.25 1.03 18.19
CA CYS A 375 10.29 1.17 19.21
C CYS A 375 10.28 2.55 19.87
N HIS A 376 10.80 2.64 21.10
CA HIS A 376 10.88 3.90 21.85
C HIS A 376 12.30 4.13 22.39
N PRO A 377 13.07 5.08 21.82
CA PRO A 377 12.79 5.83 20.58
C PRO A 377 12.77 4.92 19.34
N PRO A 378 12.21 5.38 18.19
CA PRO A 378 12.24 4.62 16.95
C PRO A 378 13.66 4.20 16.58
N THR A 379 13.84 2.93 16.20
CA THR A 379 15.17 2.34 15.97
C THR A 379 15.12 1.46 14.73
N ALA A 380 16.02 1.64 13.77
CA ALA A 380 16.03 0.84 12.54
C ALA A 380 16.23 -0.66 12.81
N ARG A 381 15.71 -1.52 11.92
CA ARG A 381 15.97 -2.96 11.96
C ARG A 381 17.42 -3.29 11.51
N PRO A 382 18.10 -4.26 12.17
CA PRO A 382 19.36 -4.83 11.71
C PRO A 382 19.33 -5.27 10.26
N GLY A 383 20.42 -5.00 9.53
CA GLY A 383 20.67 -5.50 8.19
C GLY A 383 20.09 -4.65 7.07
N GLN A 384 19.53 -3.47 7.37
CA GLN A 384 18.98 -2.56 6.36
C GLN A 384 20.07 -1.69 5.71
N SER A 385 21.20 -1.46 6.37
CA SER A 385 22.32 -0.69 5.80
C SER A 385 23.18 -1.54 4.87
N MET A 386 23.61 -0.94 3.75
CA MET A 386 24.57 -1.57 2.84
C MET A 386 25.91 -1.86 3.53
N HIS A 387 26.30 -1.10 4.56
CA HIS A 387 27.48 -1.41 5.37
C HIS A 387 27.26 -2.65 6.25
N GLU A 388 26.06 -2.86 6.79
CA GLU A 388 25.76 -4.06 7.60
C GLU A 388 25.64 -5.32 6.74
N GLN A 389 25.29 -5.16 5.46
CA GLN A 389 25.31 -6.25 4.48
C GLN A 389 26.71 -6.48 3.90
N GLY A 390 27.70 -5.63 4.20
CA GLY A 390 29.04 -5.69 3.62
C GLY A 390 29.09 -5.30 2.13
N LEU A 391 28.07 -4.62 1.62
CA LEU A 391 27.89 -4.23 0.22
C LEU A 391 28.17 -2.73 -0.04
N ALA A 392 28.61 -1.99 0.97
CA ALA A 392 29.05 -0.60 0.87
C ALA A 392 30.48 -0.41 1.37
N ILE A 393 31.14 0.59 0.80
CA ILE A 393 32.50 1.01 1.10
C ILE A 393 32.54 2.54 1.18
N ASP A 394 33.12 3.04 2.26
CA ASP A 394 33.52 4.44 2.42
C ASP A 394 34.98 4.57 2.04
N PHE A 395 35.24 5.11 0.84
CA PHE A 395 36.58 5.29 0.34
C PHE A 395 37.29 6.49 0.98
N THR A 396 38.60 6.34 1.10
CA THR A 396 39.53 7.35 1.59
C THR A 396 40.74 7.42 0.66
N GLN A 397 41.36 8.60 0.59
CA GLN A 397 42.62 8.82 -0.12
C GLN A 397 43.60 9.49 0.83
N ASN A 398 44.79 8.91 1.00
CA ASN A 398 45.82 9.37 1.94
C ASN A 398 45.30 9.53 3.39
N GLY A 399 44.44 8.60 3.82
CA GLY A 399 43.84 8.61 5.17
C GLY A 399 42.78 9.70 5.38
N ARG A 400 42.28 10.34 4.32
CA ARG A 400 41.20 11.33 4.40
C ARG A 400 39.98 10.88 3.61
N THR A 401 38.80 11.18 4.13
CA THR A 401 37.51 11.01 3.46
C THR A 401 37.51 11.72 2.11
N LEU A 402 36.94 11.07 1.08
CA LEU A 402 36.86 11.69 -0.24
C LEU A 402 35.93 12.91 -0.22
N THR A 403 36.33 13.94 -0.94
CA THR A 403 35.47 15.08 -1.27
C THR A 403 35.25 15.11 -2.78
N ARG A 404 34.33 15.95 -3.27
CA ARG A 404 34.14 16.11 -4.73
C ARG A 404 35.40 16.59 -5.47
N GLY A 405 36.37 17.18 -4.75
CA GLY A 405 37.66 17.62 -5.30
C GLY A 405 38.78 16.57 -5.23
N SER A 406 38.54 15.41 -4.60
CA SER A 406 39.55 14.36 -4.50
C SER A 406 39.79 13.70 -5.87
N SER A 407 41.05 13.41 -6.21
CA SER A 407 41.36 12.71 -7.47
C SER A 407 40.78 11.29 -7.49
N ALA A 408 40.77 10.62 -6.33
CA ALA A 408 40.09 9.34 -6.15
C ALA A 408 38.58 9.40 -6.42
N PHE A 409 37.89 10.46 -5.96
CA PHE A 409 36.47 10.64 -6.27
C PHE A 409 36.24 10.81 -7.78
N SER A 410 37.08 11.61 -8.44
CA SER A 410 36.98 11.82 -9.89
C SER A 410 37.20 10.52 -10.67
N TRP A 411 38.16 9.69 -10.22
CA TRP A 411 38.41 8.39 -10.82
C TRP A 411 37.24 7.42 -10.61
N LEU A 412 36.71 7.32 -9.38
CA LEU A 412 35.56 6.46 -9.06
C LEU A 412 34.33 6.89 -9.85
N LYS A 413 34.04 8.20 -9.96
CA LYS A 413 32.94 8.74 -10.76
C LYS A 413 33.01 8.31 -12.23
N ALA A 414 34.20 8.19 -12.78
CA ALA A 414 34.38 7.76 -14.17
C ALA A 414 34.36 6.23 -14.34
N ASN A 415 34.72 5.45 -13.32
CA ASN A 415 35.06 4.03 -13.50
C ASN A 415 34.26 3.04 -12.63
N ALA A 416 33.82 3.42 -11.43
CA ALA A 416 33.32 2.50 -10.42
C ALA A 416 32.09 1.68 -10.87
N ALA A 417 31.22 2.27 -11.69
CA ALA A 417 30.02 1.59 -12.21
C ALA A 417 30.38 0.34 -13.06
N ARG A 418 31.56 0.31 -13.69
CA ARG A 418 32.05 -0.85 -14.45
C ARG A 418 32.35 -2.04 -13.56
N PHE A 419 32.56 -1.79 -12.27
CA PHE A 419 32.82 -2.79 -11.23
C PHE A 419 31.59 -3.01 -10.34
N GLY A 420 30.44 -2.42 -10.68
CA GLY A 420 29.19 -2.60 -9.93
C GLY A 420 29.08 -1.73 -8.67
N PHE A 421 29.85 -0.65 -8.57
CA PHE A 421 29.73 0.31 -7.47
C PHE A 421 29.17 1.65 -7.96
N PHE A 422 28.24 2.20 -7.18
CA PHE A 422 27.55 3.46 -7.48
C PHE A 422 27.64 4.39 -6.26
N ASN A 423 27.79 5.69 -6.53
CA ASN A 423 27.92 6.68 -5.47
C ASN A 423 26.56 7.11 -4.93
N LEU A 424 26.45 7.25 -3.61
CA LEU A 424 25.39 8.01 -2.97
C LEU A 424 25.63 9.52 -3.24
N PRO A 425 24.76 10.23 -3.99
CA PRO A 425 25.09 11.56 -4.49
C PRO A 425 25.34 12.63 -3.40
N SER A 426 24.75 12.47 -2.21
CA SER A 426 24.98 13.34 -1.05
C SER A 426 26.37 13.15 -0.42
N GLU A 427 26.96 11.95 -0.56
CA GLU A 427 28.19 11.54 0.12
C GLU A 427 29.28 11.12 -0.87
N PRO A 428 30.23 12.01 -1.23
CA PRO A 428 31.29 11.69 -2.20
C PRO A 428 32.17 10.49 -1.84
N TRP A 429 32.27 10.14 -0.56
CA TRP A 429 33.06 9.02 -0.07
C TRP A 429 32.32 7.68 -0.10
N HIS A 430 30.99 7.67 -0.19
CA HIS A 430 30.17 6.48 -0.01
C HIS A 430 29.82 5.80 -1.34
N TRP A 431 30.12 4.52 -1.45
CA TRP A 431 29.91 3.73 -2.67
C TRP A 431 29.35 2.35 -2.32
N SER A 432 28.23 1.99 -2.94
CA SER A 432 27.53 0.72 -2.68
C SER A 432 27.09 0.06 -3.99
N THR A 433 26.61 -1.18 -3.92
CA THR A 433 26.15 -1.91 -5.12
C THR A 433 24.85 -1.36 -5.73
N ASN A 434 24.15 -0.47 -5.03
CA ASN A 434 22.89 0.14 -5.47
C ASN A 434 22.90 1.68 -5.41
N GLY A 435 23.99 2.31 -4.94
CA GLY A 435 24.13 3.77 -4.83
C GLY A 435 23.27 4.39 -3.74
N ARG A 436 22.88 3.59 -2.75
CA ARG A 436 22.15 3.99 -1.56
C ARG A 436 22.91 3.62 -0.30
#